data_AF-A0A3C0FS17-F1
#
_entry.id   AF-A0A3C0FS17-F1
#
_cell.length_a   1.000
_cell.length_b   1.000
_cell.length_c   1.000
_cell.angle_alpha   90.00
_cell.angle_beta   90.00
_cell.angle_gamma   90.00
#
_symmetry.space_group_name_H-M   'P 1'
#
loop_
_entity.id
_entity.type
_entity.pdbx_description
1 polymer ?
#
loop_
_entity_poly.entity_id
_entity_poly.type
_entity_poly.pdbx_seq_one_letter_code
_entity_poly.pdbx_strand_id
1 'polypeptide(L)'
;EAVETVTGGHVRPDCKWPNDLMVNGRKICGILLESASNQRSATDYLVIGAGVNVAFFPDDSERPATSLAALGAPVSVDDLVSTYVARVAHWLPIWEQDGFAPIREAWLARGYGIGKPVV
;
A
#
# COMPACT_ATOMS: atom_id res chain seq x y z
N GLU A 1 0.59 -4.53 -5.02
CA GLU A 1 1.40 -5.15 -6.10
C GLU A 1 2.72 -5.71 -5.59
N ALA A 2 3.60 -4.92 -4.97
CA ALA A 2 4.88 -5.44 -4.49
C ALA A 2 4.75 -6.67 -3.58
N VAL A 3 3.86 -6.64 -2.59
CA VAL A 3 3.51 -7.79 -1.73
C VAL A 3 3.08 -9.01 -2.54
N GLU A 4 2.19 -8.83 -3.52
CA GLU A 4 1.68 -9.90 -4.38
C GLU A 4 2.82 -10.53 -5.19
N THR A 5 3.72 -9.72 -5.73
CA THR A 5 4.88 -10.18 -6.48
C THR A 5 5.86 -10.97 -5.60
N VAL A 6 6.30 -10.42 -4.46
CA VAL A 6 7.32 -11.09 -3.62
C VAL A 6 6.81 -12.33 -2.90
N THR A 7 5.49 -12.46 -2.75
CA THR A 7 4.86 -13.67 -2.19
C THR A 7 4.47 -14.69 -3.27
N GLY A 8 4.85 -14.46 -4.54
CA GLY A 8 4.49 -15.37 -5.64
C GLY A 8 2.99 -15.48 -5.87
N GLY A 9 2.23 -14.43 -5.55
CA GLY A 9 0.76 -14.39 -5.65
C GLY A 9 0.03 -15.02 -4.46
N HIS A 10 0.74 -15.56 -3.46
CA HIS A 10 0.09 -16.17 -2.29
C HIS A 10 -0.68 -15.15 -1.46
N VAL A 11 -0.17 -13.91 -1.35
CA VAL A 11 -0.82 -12.83 -0.62
C VAL A 11 -1.17 -11.71 -1.60
N ARG A 12 -2.47 -11.48 -1.80
CA ARG A 12 -2.98 -10.35 -2.58
C ARG A 12 -3.74 -9.39 -1.65
N PRO A 13 -3.12 -8.27 -1.24
CA PRO A 13 -3.79 -7.29 -0.38
C PRO A 13 -4.84 -6.47 -1.14
N ASP A 14 -5.90 -6.11 -0.44
CA ASP A 14 -6.89 -5.13 -0.88
C ASP A 14 -6.52 -3.73 -0.35
N CYS A 15 -6.81 -2.70 -1.14
CA CYS A 15 -6.63 -1.30 -0.79
C CYS A 15 -7.86 -0.79 -0.01
N LYS A 16 -7.73 -0.58 1.30
CA LYS A 16 -8.75 0.09 2.11
C LYS A 16 -8.49 1.59 2.13
N TRP A 17 -9.46 2.34 1.60
CA TRP A 17 -9.44 3.79 1.69
C TRP A 17 -9.49 4.26 3.16
N PRO A 18 -8.70 5.28 3.54
CA PRO A 18 -7.81 6.05 2.68
C PRO A 18 -6.43 5.44 2.46
N ASN A 19 -5.92 4.66 3.41
CA ASN A 19 -4.47 4.56 3.61
C ASN A 19 -3.96 3.17 4.04
N ASP A 20 -4.81 2.15 4.06
CA ASP A 20 -4.45 0.84 4.59
C ASP A 20 -4.45 -0.23 3.49
N LEU A 21 -3.56 -1.21 3.60
CA LEU A 21 -3.71 -2.48 2.88
C LEU A 21 -4.23 -3.56 3.84
N MET A 22 -5.20 -4.34 3.36
CA MET A 22 -5.91 -5.35 4.12
C MET A 22 -5.70 -6.73 3.49
N VAL A 23 -5.57 -7.77 4.32
CA VAL A 23 -5.64 -9.17 3.91
C VAL A 23 -6.60 -9.87 4.87
N ASN A 24 -7.64 -10.52 4.33
CA ASN A 24 -8.64 -11.23 5.14
C ASN A 24 -9.24 -10.36 6.27
N GLY A 25 -9.49 -9.08 5.98
CA GLY A 25 -10.03 -8.11 6.95
C GLY A 25 -9.04 -7.61 8.02
N ARG A 26 -7.76 -8.00 7.94
CA ARG A 26 -6.70 -7.58 8.85
C ARG A 26 -5.71 -6.66 8.16
N LYS A 27 -5.27 -5.61 8.86
CA LYS A 27 -4.30 -4.65 8.33
C LYS A 27 -2.91 -5.28 8.22
N ILE A 28 -2.26 -5.10 7.07
CA ILE A 28 -0.86 -5.54 6.84
C ILE A 28 0.08 -4.37 6.54
N CYS A 29 -0.45 -3.25 6.05
CA CYS A 29 0.33 -2.07 5.73
C CYS A 29 -0.47 -0.79 5.99
N GLY A 30 0.22 0.26 6.41
CA GLY A 30 -0.29 1.63 6.46
C GLY A 30 0.58 2.56 5.63
N ILE A 31 -0.05 3.48 4.90
CA ILE A 31 0.59 4.47 4.05
C ILE A 31 0.22 5.86 4.56
N LEU A 32 1.20 6.75 4.72
CA LEU A 32 1.01 8.13 5.15
C LEU A 32 1.63 9.08 4.14
N LEU A 33 0.89 10.13 3.79
CA LEU A 33 1.35 11.20 2.91
C LEU A 33 1.51 12.46 3.76
N GLU A 34 2.70 13.06 3.69
CA GLU A 34 3.00 14.35 4.33
C GLU A 34 3.61 15.29 3.30
N SER A 35 3.12 16.53 3.24
CA SER A 35 3.57 17.52 2.27
C SER A 35 3.87 18.85 2.92
N ALA A 36 4.82 19.61 2.37
CA ALA A 36 5.03 20.99 2.77
C ALA A 36 5.08 21.92 1.55
N SER A 37 4.76 23.19 1.78
CA SER A 37 4.82 24.26 0.78
C SER A 37 5.32 25.55 1.42
N ASN A 38 6.27 26.23 0.79
CA ASN A 38 6.47 27.65 1.02
C ASN A 38 5.32 28.45 0.36
N GLN A 39 4.97 29.61 0.91
CA GLN A 39 3.70 30.33 0.73
C GLN A 39 3.38 30.86 -0.71
N ARG A 40 3.98 30.31 -1.77
CA ARG A 40 3.89 30.79 -3.16
C ARG A 40 3.17 29.86 -4.15
N SER A 41 2.32 28.96 -3.66
CA SER A 41 1.27 28.22 -4.42
C SER A 41 1.59 26.80 -4.95
N ALA A 42 2.78 26.25 -4.72
CA ALA A 42 3.07 24.84 -5.05
C ALA A 42 3.53 24.04 -3.82
N THR A 43 3.17 22.76 -3.78
CA THR A 43 3.77 21.78 -2.87
C THR A 43 5.23 21.61 -3.25
N ASP A 44 6.15 21.90 -2.31
CA ASP A 44 7.59 21.78 -2.54
C ASP A 44 8.02 20.32 -2.58
N TYR A 45 7.44 19.50 -1.69
CA TYR A 45 7.68 18.07 -1.63
C TYR A 45 6.50 17.32 -1.03
N LEU A 46 6.44 16.03 -1.37
CA LEU A 46 5.57 15.02 -0.78
C LEU A 46 6.45 13.87 -0.27
N VAL A 47 6.28 13.51 1.00
CA VAL A 47 6.86 12.33 1.62
C VAL A 47 5.80 11.25 1.72
N ILE A 48 6.09 10.07 1.18
CA ILE A 48 5.22 8.89 1.27
C ILE A 48 5.89 7.90 2.21
N GLY A 49 5.37 7.81 3.44
CA GLY A 49 5.74 6.76 4.39
C GLY A 49 4.91 5.52 4.15
N ALA A 50 5.53 4.34 4.02
CA ALA A 50 4.83 3.06 3.89
C ALA A 50 5.40 2.06 4.91
N GLY A 51 4.59 1.67 5.88
CA GLY A 51 4.93 0.67 6.89
C GLY A 51 4.27 -0.67 6.59
N VAL A 52 5.05 -1.72 6.36
CA VAL A 52 4.55 -3.08 6.07
C VAL A 52 4.95 -4.04 7.19
N ASN A 53 3.98 -4.78 7.72
CA ASN A 53 4.23 -5.85 8.67
C ASN A 53 4.80 -7.08 7.95
N VAL A 54 6.13 -7.24 7.96
CA VAL A 54 6.80 -8.37 7.28
C VAL A 54 6.87 -9.60 8.19
N ALA A 55 7.70 -9.56 9.24
CA ALA A 55 7.87 -10.68 10.16
C ALA A 55 6.88 -10.62 11.33
N PHE A 56 6.62 -9.42 11.86
CA PHE A 56 5.84 -9.20 13.07
C PHE A 56 4.75 -8.15 12.83
N PHE A 57 3.72 -8.16 13.67
CA PHE A 57 2.69 -7.14 13.79
C PHE A 57 2.37 -6.94 15.28
N PRO A 58 1.98 -5.73 15.71
CA PRO A 58 1.68 -5.46 17.12
C PRO A 58 0.41 -6.19 17.58
N ASP A 59 0.51 -6.89 18.72
CA ASP A 59 -0.60 -7.59 19.35
C ASP A 59 -1.67 -6.63 19.91
N ASP A 60 -1.27 -5.42 20.32
CA ASP A 60 -2.14 -4.37 20.87
C ASP A 60 -2.47 -3.31 19.82
N SER A 61 -2.98 -3.75 18.67
CA SER A 61 -3.47 -2.83 17.63
C SER A 61 -4.96 -2.56 17.82
N GLU A 62 -5.37 -1.29 17.75
CA GLU A 62 -6.78 -0.87 17.80
C GLU A 62 -7.66 -1.59 16.75
N ARG A 63 -7.03 -2.09 15.67
CA ARG A 63 -7.68 -2.84 14.60
C ARG A 63 -6.92 -4.13 14.35
N PRO A 64 -7.60 -5.25 14.02
CA PRO A 64 -6.95 -6.51 13.72
C PRO A 64 -5.84 -6.35 12.68
N ALA A 65 -4.63 -6.78 13.03
CA ALA A 65 -3.45 -6.75 12.17
C ALA A 65 -2.99 -8.17 11.81
N THR A 66 -2.11 -8.24 10.81
CA THR A 66 -1.38 -9.44 10.40
C THR A 66 0.00 -9.06 9.87
N SER A 67 0.88 -10.04 9.66
CA SER A 67 2.15 -9.90 8.95
C SER A 67 2.24 -10.91 7.80
N LEU A 68 3.20 -10.71 6.89
CA LEU A 68 3.46 -11.66 5.80
C LEU A 68 3.89 -13.04 6.34
N ALA A 69 4.71 -13.07 7.39
CA ALA A 69 5.10 -14.31 8.05
C ALA A 69 3.90 -15.03 8.71
N ALA A 70 3.00 -14.30 9.37
CA ALA A 70 1.79 -14.89 9.97
C ALA A 70 0.81 -15.44 8.93
N LEU A 71 0.88 -14.94 7.69
CA LEU A 71 0.14 -15.45 6.55
C LEU A 71 0.84 -16.64 5.85
N GLY A 72 1.96 -17.13 6.40
CA GLY A 72 2.71 -18.24 5.80
C GLY A 72 3.55 -17.86 4.58
N ALA A 73 3.76 -16.56 4.34
CA ALA A 73 4.54 -16.04 3.22
C ALA A 73 5.69 -15.15 3.70
N PRO A 74 6.68 -15.69 4.44
CA PRO A 74 7.85 -14.93 4.83
C PRO A 74 8.65 -14.49 3.59
N VAL A 75 9.06 -13.24 3.56
CA VAL A 75 9.82 -12.64 2.45
C VAL A 75 11.01 -11.84 2.97
N SER A 76 12.00 -11.62 2.11
CA SER A 76 13.10 -10.69 2.39
C SER A 76 12.59 -9.24 2.36
N VAL A 77 13.06 -8.42 3.30
CA VAL A 77 12.78 -6.98 3.29
C VAL A 77 13.40 -6.32 2.06
N ASP A 78 14.59 -6.76 1.65
CA ASP A 78 15.30 -6.21 0.48
C ASP A 78 14.53 -6.47 -0.81
N ASP A 79 13.96 -7.67 -0.97
CA ASP A 79 13.12 -8.02 -2.12
C ASP A 79 11.84 -7.18 -2.14
N LEU A 80 11.21 -7.01 -0.97
CA LEU A 80 10.01 -6.21 -0.83
C LEU A 80 10.26 -4.73 -1.17
N VAL A 81 11.34 -4.13 -0.66
CA VAL A 81 11.72 -2.73 -0.93
C VAL A 81 12.08 -2.56 -2.40
N SER A 82 12.91 -3.45 -2.96
CA SER A 82 13.32 -3.38 -4.37
C SER A 82 12.10 -3.47 -5.30
N THR A 83 11.18 -4.40 -5.00
CA THR A 83 9.95 -4.54 -5.77
C THR A 83 9.02 -3.34 -5.58
N TYR A 84 8.90 -2.80 -4.36
CA TYR A 84 8.12 -1.60 -4.08
C TYR A 84 8.61 -0.41 -4.92
N VAL A 85 9.91 -0.13 -4.89
CA VAL A 85 10.52 0.95 -5.69
C VAL A 85 10.28 0.72 -7.18
N ALA A 86 10.44 -0.51 -7.68
CA ALA A 86 10.17 -0.84 -9.09
C ALA A 86 8.68 -0.61 -9.47
N ARG A 87 7.73 -0.92 -8.58
CA ARG A 87 6.30 -0.65 -8.83
C ARG A 87 5.98 0.85 -8.78
N VAL A 88 6.60 1.61 -7.89
CA VAL A 88 6.46 3.08 -7.88
C VAL A 88 7.04 3.67 -9.17
N ALA A 89 8.23 3.24 -9.59
CA ALA A 89 8.87 3.68 -10.83
C ALA A 89 8.07 3.30 -12.09
N HIS A 90 7.24 2.25 -12.02
CA HIS A 90 6.30 1.91 -13.08
C HIS A 90 5.08 2.82 -13.11
N TRP A 91 4.46 3.09 -11.96
CA TRP A 91 3.20 3.86 -11.89
C TRP A 91 3.38 5.36 -11.98
N LEU A 92 4.51 5.90 -11.51
CA LEU A 92 4.79 7.33 -11.54
C LEU A 92 4.71 7.92 -12.96
N PRO A 93 5.42 7.40 -13.98
CA PRO A 93 5.31 7.94 -15.33
C PRO A 93 3.92 7.74 -15.95
N ILE A 94 3.21 6.66 -15.61
CA ILE A 94 1.83 6.45 -16.07
C ILE A 94 0.92 7.55 -15.52
N TRP A 95 1.05 7.87 -14.23
CA TRP A 95 0.29 8.96 -13.63
C TRP A 95 0.64 10.34 -14.23
N GLU A 96 1.92 10.59 -14.48
CA GLU A 96 2.38 11.86 -15.08
C GLU A 96 1.90 12.04 -16.53
N GLN A 97 1.82 10.96 -17.31
CA GLN A 97 1.48 10.99 -18.73
C GLN A 97 -0.04 10.87 -18.97
N ASP A 98 -0.69 9.92 -18.30
CA ASP A 98 -2.08 9.53 -18.55
C ASP A 98 -3.04 10.05 -17.46
N GLY A 99 -2.51 10.69 -16.42
CA GLY A 99 -3.27 11.25 -15.31
C GLY A 99 -3.78 10.21 -14.32
N PHE A 100 -4.83 10.55 -13.58
CA PHE A 100 -5.33 9.73 -12.47
C PHE A 100 -6.15 8.50 -12.90
N ALA A 101 -6.70 8.47 -14.12
CA ALA A 101 -7.65 7.44 -14.53
C ALA A 101 -7.07 6.01 -14.45
N PRO A 102 -5.86 5.71 -14.96
CA PRO A 102 -5.27 4.36 -14.85
C PRO A 102 -5.02 3.95 -13.40
N ILE A 103 -4.56 4.90 -12.57
CA ILE A 103 -4.32 4.65 -11.13
C ILE A 103 -5.63 4.32 -10.42
N ARG A 104 -6.69 5.06 -10.73
CA ARG A 104 -8.03 4.82 -10.18
C ARG A 104 -8.56 3.44 -10.56
N GLU A 105 -8.42 3.04 -11.82
CA GLU A 105 -8.85 1.71 -12.28
C GLU A 105 -8.08 0.59 -11.58
N ALA A 106 -6.75 0.71 -11.50
CA ALA A 106 -5.90 -0.26 -10.83
C ALA A 106 -6.19 -0.37 -9.32
N TRP A 107 -6.51 0.77 -8.68
CA TRP A 107 -6.92 0.83 -7.27
C TRP A 107 -8.29 0.20 -7.06
N LEU A 108 -9.29 0.51 -7.90
CA LEU A 108 -10.64 -0.06 -7.80
C LEU A 108 -10.67 -1.57 -8.01
N ALA A 109 -9.81 -2.11 -8.89
CA ALA A 109 -9.62 -3.55 -9.06
C ALA A 109 -9.10 -4.28 -7.79
N ARG A 110 -8.67 -3.51 -6.78
CA ARG A 110 -8.19 -3.98 -5.47
C ARG A 110 -8.93 -3.29 -4.32
N GLY A 111 -10.03 -2.58 -4.58
CA GLY A 111 -10.70 -1.78 -3.56
C GLY A 111 -11.33 -2.66 -2.47
N TYR A 112 -10.95 -2.42 -1.22
CA TYR A 112 -11.56 -3.08 -0.07
C TYR A 112 -12.93 -2.46 0.24
N GLY A 113 -13.96 -3.28 0.35
CA GLY A 113 -15.27 -2.85 0.85
C GLY A 113 -16.08 -1.96 -0.11
N ILE A 114 -15.76 -1.94 -1.41
CA ILE A 114 -16.53 -1.17 -2.40
C ILE A 114 -18.00 -1.61 -2.39
N GLY A 115 -18.91 -0.63 -2.29
CA GLY A 115 -20.35 -0.85 -2.23
C GLY A 115 -20.88 -1.34 -0.87
N LYS A 116 -20.02 -1.49 0.15
CA LYS A 116 -20.41 -1.86 1.52
C LYS A 116 -20.44 -0.61 2.42
N PRO A 117 -21.13 -0.65 3.58
CA PRO A 117 -21.01 0.39 4.59
C PRO A 117 -19.56 0.62 5.00
N VAL A 118 -19.21 1.88 5.26
CA VAL A 118 -17.88 2.25 5.77
C VAL A 118 -17.77 1.79 7.22
N VAL A 119 -16.67 1.08 7.54
CA VAL A 119 -16.33 0.56 8.87
C VAL A 119 -14.93 1.00 9.27
#